data_AF-A0A8J8G6A6-F1
#
_entry.id   AF-A0A8J8G6A6-F1
#
_cell.length_a   1.000
_cell.length_b   1.000
_cell.length_c   1.000
_cell.angle_alpha   90.00
_cell.angle_beta   90.00
_cell.angle_gamma   90.00
#
_symmetry.space_group_name_H-M   'P 1'
#
loop_
_entity.id
_entity.type
_entity.pdbx_description
1 polymer ?
#
loop_
_entity_poly.entity_id
_entity_poly.type
_entity_poly.pdbx_seq_one_letter_code
_entity_poly.pdbx_strand_id
1 'polypeptide(L)'
;MKEIKDFLLNYNSEKRIVLNYEVEKLAVKHSETCSNLKQRIQNKTEIINFETEKIDDRISDLERKINIINTNDINFLKKIISSVKLYSLKKQSNYLVKNRNELVNASVKEITRSIENDEIFIREYEADIENLIAERAKSEIQRLEYTRNVLENSRNLISGAIGENLVVKEIKKLSDDYVLINNFNLKFSRPIFYKKHNQRIYSVQIDHLLISKAGIFIIETKNWSKSSVDTINLRSPIEQIERSSFALYVYISENIRLNEHHWGEQQIPIRNLIVMINNKPIGKFKYVKIKLLNELNDYLKFFEPVLTENQIDFITNKLL
;
A
#
# COMPACT_ATOMS: atom_id res chain seq x y z
N MET A 1 7.64 13.20 4.33
CA MET A 1 8.39 13.84 3.22
C MET A 1 9.77 13.23 3.02
N LYS A 2 10.61 13.18 4.06
CA LYS A 2 11.87 12.43 4.03
C LYS A 2 11.61 10.97 3.64
N GLU A 3 10.69 10.31 4.34
CA GLU A 3 10.27 8.93 4.05
C GLU A 3 9.81 8.68 2.60
N ILE A 4 9.03 9.58 1.99
CA ILE A 4 8.58 9.43 0.59
C ILE A 4 9.77 9.50 -0.37
N LYS A 5 10.68 10.47 -0.16
CA LYS A 5 11.87 10.61 -0.99
C LYS A 5 12.80 9.41 -0.80
N ASP A 6 12.99 8.99 0.45
CA ASP A 6 13.83 7.85 0.80
C ASP A 6 13.29 6.56 0.16
N PHE A 7 11.98 6.32 0.22
CA PHE A 7 11.34 5.19 -0.45
C PHE A 7 11.55 5.24 -1.97
N LEU A 8 11.26 6.38 -2.63
CA LEU A 8 11.41 6.48 -4.09
C LEU A 8 12.86 6.32 -4.56
N LEU A 9 13.83 6.81 -3.78
CA LEU A 9 15.26 6.62 -4.06
C LEU A 9 15.70 5.16 -3.85
N ASN A 10 15.18 4.52 -2.82
CA ASN A 10 15.57 3.17 -2.42
C ASN A 10 14.69 2.08 -3.03
N TYR A 11 13.66 2.42 -3.83
CA TYR A 11 12.70 1.47 -4.41
C TYR A 11 13.36 0.25 -5.08
N ASN A 12 14.39 0.48 -5.90
CA ASN A 12 15.12 -0.62 -6.55
C ASN A 12 15.90 -1.48 -5.55
N SER A 13 16.39 -0.87 -4.47
CA SER A 13 17.04 -1.59 -3.37
C SER A 13 16.02 -2.43 -2.61
N GLU A 14 14.85 -1.87 -2.27
CA GLU A 14 13.77 -2.61 -1.61
C GLU A 14 13.30 -3.80 -2.44
N LYS A 15 13.11 -3.61 -3.75
CA LYS A 15 12.77 -4.71 -4.68
C LYS A 15 13.84 -5.82 -4.68
N ARG A 16 15.13 -5.47 -4.64
CA ARG A 16 16.22 -6.46 -4.53
C ARG A 16 16.21 -7.19 -3.20
N ILE A 17 15.91 -6.50 -2.09
CA ILE A 17 15.83 -7.14 -0.77
C ILE A 17 14.76 -8.23 -0.76
N VAL A 18 13.58 -7.96 -1.32
CA VAL A 18 12.50 -8.96 -1.45
C VAL A 18 12.95 -10.17 -2.27
N LEU A 19 13.59 -9.95 -3.41
CA LEU A 19 14.11 -11.03 -4.26
C LEU A 19 15.18 -11.87 -3.54
N ASN A 20 16.15 -11.21 -2.90
CA ASN A 20 17.23 -11.89 -2.17
C ASN A 20 16.68 -12.71 -1.01
N TYR A 21 15.67 -12.21 -0.30
CA TYR A 21 15.02 -12.95 0.77
C TYR A 21 14.38 -14.26 0.26
N GLU A 22 13.70 -14.23 -0.89
CA GLU A 22 13.15 -15.44 -1.49
C GLU A 22 14.23 -16.39 -2.04
N VAL A 23 15.35 -15.87 -2.54
CA VAL A 23 16.53 -16.66 -2.91
C VAL A 23 17.06 -17.45 -1.72
N GLU A 24 17.33 -16.77 -0.59
CA GLU A 24 17.86 -17.40 0.62
C GLU A 24 16.90 -18.46 1.16
N LYS A 25 15.60 -18.13 1.23
CA LYS A 25 14.55 -19.04 1.70
C LYS A 25 14.39 -20.26 0.81
N LEU A 26 14.46 -20.10 -0.51
CA LEU A 26 14.42 -21.21 -1.46
C LEU A 26 15.66 -22.09 -1.34
N ALA A 27 16.85 -21.51 -1.18
CA ALA A 27 18.09 -22.26 -1.00
C ALA A 27 18.07 -23.14 0.28
N VAL A 28 17.60 -22.58 1.41
CA VAL A 28 17.41 -23.34 2.65
C VAL A 28 16.41 -24.48 2.43
N LYS A 29 15.24 -24.19 1.86
CA LYS A 29 14.21 -25.21 1.58
C LYS A 29 14.75 -26.32 0.67
N HIS A 30 15.51 -25.97 -0.37
CA HIS A 30 16.14 -26.94 -1.26
C HIS A 30 17.10 -27.87 -0.52
N SER A 31 17.99 -27.31 0.30
CA SER A 31 18.92 -28.10 1.11
C SER A 31 18.20 -29.06 2.06
N GLU A 32 17.16 -28.59 2.73
CA GLU A 32 16.32 -29.41 3.62
C GLU A 32 15.60 -30.52 2.86
N THR A 33 14.99 -30.21 1.71
CA THR A 33 14.29 -31.21 0.88
C THR A 33 15.25 -32.28 0.37
N CYS A 34 16.46 -31.90 -0.07
CA CYS A 34 17.50 -32.87 -0.48
C CYS A 34 17.92 -33.80 0.68
N SER A 35 18.05 -33.27 1.89
CA SER A 35 18.36 -34.07 3.08
C SER A 35 17.21 -35.02 3.44
N ASN A 36 15.99 -34.50 3.45
CA ASN A 36 14.79 -35.28 3.75
C ASN A 36 14.54 -36.38 2.73
N LEU A 37 14.77 -36.11 1.43
CA LEU A 37 14.64 -37.10 0.37
C LEU A 37 15.56 -38.29 0.62
N LYS A 38 16.84 -38.05 0.93
CA LYS A 38 17.81 -39.12 1.27
C LYS A 38 17.32 -39.96 2.45
N GLN A 39 16.83 -39.32 3.50
CA GLN A 39 16.30 -40.02 4.67
C GLN A 39 15.04 -40.82 4.36
N ARG A 40 14.10 -40.26 3.58
CA ARG A 40 12.87 -40.95 3.18
C ARG A 40 13.16 -42.17 2.30
N ILE A 41 14.13 -42.09 1.40
CA ILE A 41 14.56 -43.24 0.57
C ILE A 41 15.10 -44.35 1.47
N GLN A 42 15.94 -44.01 2.45
CA GLN A 42 16.47 -44.99 3.42
C GLN A 42 15.34 -45.62 4.24
N ASN A 43 14.46 -44.80 4.83
CA ASN A 43 13.31 -45.28 5.60
C ASN A 43 12.38 -46.16 4.76
N LYS A 44 12.17 -45.83 3.48
CA LYS A 44 11.36 -46.66 2.57
C LYS A 44 11.96 -48.05 2.41
N THR A 45 13.28 -48.15 2.24
CA THR A 45 13.99 -49.43 2.17
C THR A 45 13.82 -50.24 3.45
N GLU A 46 13.94 -49.59 4.62
CA GLU A 46 13.75 -50.23 5.92
C GLU A 46 12.32 -50.76 6.12
N ILE A 47 11.30 -49.98 5.74
CA ILE A 47 9.89 -50.41 5.80
C ILE A 47 9.64 -51.60 4.87
N ILE A 48 10.21 -51.57 3.66
CA ILE A 48 10.11 -52.69 2.71
C ILE A 48 10.69 -53.95 3.34
N ASN A 49 11.92 -53.88 3.87
CA ASN A 49 12.58 -55.03 4.48
C ASN A 49 11.76 -55.58 5.66
N PHE A 50 11.34 -54.70 6.58
CA PHE A 50 10.55 -55.09 7.75
C PHE A 50 9.21 -55.73 7.41
N GLU A 51 8.42 -55.14 6.50
CA GLU A 51 7.13 -55.72 6.12
C GLU A 51 7.31 -57.01 5.30
N THR A 52 8.40 -57.12 4.55
CA THR A 52 8.77 -58.34 3.84
C THR A 52 9.08 -59.48 4.81
N GLU A 53 9.95 -59.25 5.80
CA GLU A 53 10.28 -60.21 6.86
C GLU A 53 9.04 -60.64 7.64
N LYS A 54 8.20 -59.68 8.03
CA LYS A 54 6.93 -59.95 8.74
C LYS A 54 5.95 -60.80 7.94
N ILE A 55 5.90 -60.63 6.62
CA ILE A 55 5.09 -61.48 5.73
C ILE A 55 5.70 -62.88 5.65
N ASP A 56 7.03 -62.98 5.52
CA ASP A 56 7.77 -64.25 5.46
C ASP A 56 7.62 -65.05 6.77
N ASP A 57 7.69 -64.41 7.93
CA ASP A 57 7.47 -65.02 9.23
C ASP A 57 6.05 -65.58 9.37
N ARG A 58 5.05 -64.82 8.88
CA ARG A 58 3.65 -65.27 8.85
C ARG A 58 3.44 -66.46 7.94
N ILE A 59 4.05 -66.46 6.75
CA ILE A 59 4.00 -67.58 5.82
C ILE A 59 4.63 -68.81 6.48
N SER A 60 5.82 -68.66 7.06
CA SER A 60 6.55 -69.74 7.76
C SER A 60 5.73 -70.34 8.92
N ASP A 61 5.06 -69.51 9.73
CA ASP A 61 4.20 -69.98 10.81
C ASP A 61 2.95 -70.71 10.30
N LEU A 62 2.34 -70.21 9.21
CA LEU A 62 1.20 -70.87 8.56
C LEU A 62 1.61 -72.23 7.97
N GLU A 63 2.77 -72.31 7.33
CA GLU A 63 3.33 -73.57 6.80
C GLU A 63 3.62 -74.57 7.91
N ARG A 64 4.21 -74.14 9.02
CA ARG A 64 4.40 -74.97 10.21
C ARG A 64 3.08 -75.53 10.73
N LYS A 65 2.03 -74.69 10.83
CA LYS A 65 0.68 -75.11 11.26
C LYS A 65 0.05 -76.11 10.28
N ILE A 66 0.25 -75.91 8.98
CA ILE A 66 -0.21 -76.83 7.94
C ILE A 66 0.48 -78.19 8.07
N ASN A 67 1.80 -78.20 8.28
CA ASN A 67 2.59 -79.43 8.42
C ASN A 67 2.18 -80.26 9.64
N ILE A 68 1.99 -79.62 10.81
CA ILE A 68 1.52 -80.29 12.04
C ILE A 68 0.16 -80.98 11.84
N ILE A 69 -0.76 -80.37 11.09
CA ILE A 69 -2.08 -80.95 10.82
C ILE A 69 -1.97 -82.14 9.86
N ASN A 70 -1.04 -82.11 8.90
CA ASN A 70 -0.84 -83.20 7.95
C ASN A 70 -0.14 -84.44 8.56
N THR A 71 0.68 -84.26 9.61
CA THR A 71 1.46 -85.36 10.22
C THR A 71 0.75 -86.09 11.37
N ASN A 72 -0.39 -85.59 11.83
CA ASN A 72 -1.11 -86.20 12.96
C ASN A 72 -2.09 -87.28 12.47
N ASP A 73 -2.06 -88.45 13.12
CA ASP A 73 -3.00 -89.54 12.88
C ASP A 73 -4.23 -89.36 13.78
N ILE A 74 -5.43 -89.19 13.19
CA ILE A 74 -6.60 -88.68 13.91
C ILE A 74 -7.92 -89.34 13.51
N ASN A 75 -8.77 -89.63 14.50
CA ASN A 75 -10.13 -90.19 14.36
C ASN A 75 -11.04 -89.41 13.39
N PHE A 76 -12.02 -90.09 12.79
CA PHE A 76 -12.91 -89.61 11.71
C PHE A 76 -13.53 -88.22 11.92
N LEU A 77 -14.13 -87.94 13.08
CA LEU A 77 -14.73 -86.62 13.39
C LEU A 77 -13.68 -85.51 13.49
N LYS A 78 -12.49 -85.80 14.04
CA LYS A 78 -11.37 -84.85 14.07
C LYS A 78 -10.78 -84.62 12.69
N LYS A 79 -10.87 -85.60 11.77
CA LYS A 79 -10.43 -85.48 10.37
C LYS A 79 -11.23 -84.42 9.61
N ILE A 80 -12.56 -84.36 9.80
CA ILE A 80 -13.42 -83.35 9.16
C ILE A 80 -13.05 -81.94 9.64
N ILE A 81 -12.93 -81.72 10.95
CA ILE A 81 -12.55 -80.43 11.54
C ILE A 81 -11.14 -80.00 11.06
N SER A 82 -10.21 -80.95 11.00
CA SER A 82 -8.84 -80.72 10.55
C SER A 82 -8.78 -80.33 9.06
N SER A 83 -9.61 -80.94 8.20
CA SER A 83 -9.69 -80.59 6.78
C SER A 83 -10.19 -79.16 6.55
N VAL A 84 -11.21 -78.72 7.29
CA VAL A 84 -11.72 -77.34 7.22
C VAL A 84 -10.65 -76.34 7.68
N LYS A 85 -9.96 -76.65 8.79
CA LYS A 85 -8.86 -75.83 9.31
C LYS A 85 -7.68 -75.77 8.33
N LEU A 86 -7.31 -76.89 7.73
CA LEU A 86 -6.25 -77.00 6.72
C LEU A 86 -6.58 -76.16 5.48
N TYR A 87 -7.83 -76.22 5.01
CA TYR A 87 -8.29 -75.39 3.89
C TYR A 87 -8.17 -73.89 4.21
N SER A 88 -8.62 -73.47 5.40
CA SER A 88 -8.50 -72.08 5.85
C SER A 88 -7.03 -71.61 5.92
N LEU A 89 -6.15 -72.43 6.50
CA LEU A 89 -4.72 -72.10 6.61
C LEU A 89 -4.03 -72.03 5.24
N LYS A 90 -4.31 -72.98 4.34
CA LYS A 90 -3.79 -72.95 2.95
C LYS A 90 -4.29 -71.72 2.20
N LYS A 91 -5.56 -71.34 2.37
CA LYS A 91 -6.14 -70.13 1.77
C LYS A 91 -5.45 -68.87 2.29
N GLN A 92 -5.18 -68.78 3.60
CA GLN A 92 -4.47 -67.65 4.20
C GLN A 92 -3.01 -67.56 3.72
N SER A 93 -2.28 -68.68 3.68
CA SER A 93 -0.90 -68.71 3.17
C SER A 93 -0.85 -68.30 1.70
N ASN A 94 -1.71 -68.89 0.86
CA ASN A 94 -1.80 -68.54 -0.56
C ASN A 94 -2.17 -67.07 -0.79
N TYR A 95 -2.99 -66.47 0.08
CA TYR A 95 -3.30 -65.04 0.01
C TYR A 95 -2.07 -64.18 0.28
N LEU A 96 -1.28 -64.49 1.31
CA LEU A 96 -0.06 -63.74 1.62
C LEU A 96 0.99 -63.87 0.51
N VAL A 97 1.19 -65.09 -0.01
CA VAL A 97 2.12 -65.35 -1.12
C VAL A 97 1.70 -64.57 -2.37
N LYS A 98 0.41 -64.63 -2.74
CA LYS A 98 -0.09 -63.99 -3.96
C LYS A 98 -0.10 -62.47 -3.89
N ASN A 99 -0.37 -61.89 -2.72
CA ASN A 99 -0.55 -60.44 -2.56
C ASN A 99 0.63 -59.76 -1.84
N ARG A 100 1.77 -60.44 -1.67
CA ARG A 100 2.97 -59.93 -0.99
C ARG A 100 3.35 -58.53 -1.46
N ASN A 101 3.48 -58.35 -2.77
CA ASN A 101 3.89 -57.06 -3.36
C ASN A 101 2.86 -55.96 -3.09
N GLU A 102 1.56 -56.26 -3.13
CA GLU A 102 0.51 -55.27 -2.85
C GLU A 102 0.52 -54.84 -1.39
N LEU A 103 0.73 -55.78 -0.47
CA LEU A 103 0.82 -55.50 0.97
C LEU A 103 2.04 -54.64 1.30
N VAL A 104 3.20 -54.95 0.72
CA VAL A 104 4.42 -54.14 0.87
C VAL A 104 4.25 -52.77 0.19
N ASN A 105 3.67 -52.70 -1.01
CA ASN A 105 3.43 -51.41 -1.67
C ASN A 105 2.44 -50.53 -0.90
N ALA A 106 1.44 -51.14 -0.24
CA ALA A 106 0.50 -50.42 0.60
C ALA A 106 1.19 -49.79 1.81
N SER A 107 2.16 -50.46 2.43
CA SER A 107 2.90 -49.92 3.59
C SER A 107 3.81 -48.74 3.25
N VAL A 108 4.29 -48.66 1.99
CA VAL A 108 5.16 -47.56 1.53
C VAL A 108 4.45 -46.51 0.67
N LYS A 109 3.12 -46.52 0.58
CA LYS A 109 2.37 -45.62 -0.29
C LYS A 109 2.56 -44.14 0.07
N GLU A 110 2.50 -43.80 1.35
CA GLU A 110 2.62 -42.41 1.83
C GLU A 110 4.05 -41.87 1.67
N ILE A 111 5.06 -42.69 2.00
CA ILE A 111 6.45 -42.30 1.85
C ILE A 111 6.84 -42.17 0.38
N THR A 112 6.30 -43.03 -0.50
CA THR A 112 6.51 -42.93 -1.95
C THR A 112 5.94 -41.64 -2.51
N ARG A 113 4.70 -41.27 -2.16
CA ARG A 113 4.12 -39.98 -2.57
C ARG A 113 4.95 -38.79 -2.08
N SER A 114 5.49 -38.88 -0.87
CA SER A 114 6.33 -37.82 -0.32
C SER A 114 7.65 -37.68 -1.07
N ILE A 115 8.29 -38.81 -1.42
CA ILE A 115 9.49 -38.86 -2.26
C ILE A 115 9.21 -38.23 -3.63
N GLU A 116 8.12 -38.60 -4.29
CA GLU A 116 7.73 -38.04 -5.59
C GLU A 116 7.56 -36.52 -5.53
N ASN A 117 6.90 -36.00 -4.47
CA ASN A 117 6.74 -34.57 -4.27
C ASN A 117 8.07 -33.84 -4.05
N ASP A 118 8.97 -34.43 -3.24
CA ASP A 118 10.30 -33.88 -2.97
C ASP A 118 11.14 -33.85 -4.27
N GLU A 119 11.08 -34.91 -5.10
CA GLU A 119 11.74 -34.99 -6.41
C GLU A 119 11.19 -34.00 -7.44
N ILE A 120 9.86 -33.77 -7.45
CA ILE A 120 9.25 -32.74 -8.29
C ILE A 120 9.79 -31.36 -7.90
N PHE A 121 9.77 -31.03 -6.61
CA PHE A 121 10.26 -29.74 -6.14
C PHE A 121 11.74 -29.51 -6.45
N ILE A 122 12.60 -30.52 -6.24
CA ILE A 122 14.03 -30.41 -6.56
C ILE A 122 14.23 -30.15 -8.06
N ARG A 123 13.54 -30.90 -8.93
CA ARG A 123 13.63 -30.68 -10.39
C ARG A 123 13.16 -29.28 -10.79
N GLU A 124 12.06 -28.79 -10.23
CA GLU A 124 11.58 -27.44 -10.49
C GLU A 124 12.60 -26.39 -10.04
N TYR A 125 13.20 -26.58 -8.86
CA TYR A 125 14.23 -25.69 -8.33
C TYR A 125 15.48 -25.63 -9.22
N GLU A 126 15.97 -26.79 -9.67
CA GLU A 126 17.16 -26.88 -10.51
C GLU A 126 16.93 -26.40 -11.95
N ALA A 127 15.70 -26.59 -12.47
CA ALA A 127 15.37 -26.20 -13.83
C ALA A 127 15.12 -24.69 -13.97
N ASP A 128 14.44 -24.07 -13.00
CA ASP A 128 13.96 -22.69 -13.15
C ASP A 128 13.78 -21.96 -11.80
N ILE A 129 14.92 -21.75 -11.12
CA ILE A 129 14.94 -21.00 -9.87
C ILE A 129 14.41 -19.58 -10.03
N GLU A 130 14.66 -18.94 -11.18
CA GLU A 130 14.28 -17.56 -11.44
C GLU A 130 12.76 -17.39 -11.45
N ASN A 131 12.03 -18.27 -12.15
CA ASN A 131 10.57 -18.21 -12.13
C ASN A 131 9.97 -18.55 -10.75
N LEU A 132 10.58 -19.48 -10.01
CA LEU A 132 10.15 -19.78 -8.63
C LEU A 132 10.31 -18.58 -7.70
N ILE A 133 11.43 -17.85 -7.81
CA ILE A 133 11.66 -16.60 -7.07
C ILE A 133 10.62 -15.57 -7.49
N ALA A 134 10.41 -15.39 -8.80
CA ALA A 134 9.48 -14.40 -9.34
C ALA A 134 8.04 -14.63 -8.87
N GLU A 135 7.54 -15.87 -8.92
CA GLU A 135 6.18 -16.18 -8.48
C GLU A 135 6.01 -16.02 -6.97
N ARG A 136 7.03 -16.36 -6.15
CA ARG A 136 6.97 -16.15 -4.70
C ARG A 136 7.04 -14.68 -4.29
N ALA A 137 7.90 -13.90 -4.96
CA ALA A 137 8.07 -12.48 -4.68
C ALA A 137 6.94 -11.60 -5.27
N LYS A 138 6.11 -12.17 -6.15
CA LYS A 138 5.11 -11.46 -6.95
C LYS A 138 4.21 -10.53 -6.16
N SER A 139 3.61 -11.01 -5.07
CA SER A 139 2.65 -10.23 -4.27
C SER A 139 3.31 -9.02 -3.62
N GLU A 140 4.49 -9.20 -3.00
CA GLU A 140 5.22 -8.11 -2.36
C GLU A 140 5.78 -7.11 -3.38
N ILE A 141 6.28 -7.58 -4.53
CA ILE A 141 6.73 -6.71 -5.62
C ILE A 141 5.56 -5.88 -6.16
N GLN A 142 4.40 -6.50 -6.40
CA GLN A 142 3.21 -5.78 -6.86
C GLN A 142 2.76 -4.71 -5.87
N ARG A 143 2.87 -4.98 -4.57
CA ARG A 143 2.57 -4.00 -3.51
C ARG A 143 3.55 -2.83 -3.51
N LEU A 144 4.85 -3.09 -3.68
CA LEU A 144 5.87 -2.04 -3.83
C LEU A 144 5.61 -1.19 -5.08
N GLU A 145 5.29 -1.83 -6.21
CA GLU A 145 4.97 -1.16 -7.47
C GLU A 145 3.72 -0.30 -7.35
N TYR A 146 2.66 -0.82 -6.73
CA TYR A 146 1.45 -0.04 -6.45
C TYR A 146 1.76 1.19 -5.60
N THR A 147 2.53 1.02 -4.52
CA THR A 147 2.90 2.13 -3.62
C THR A 147 3.68 3.20 -4.36
N ARG A 148 4.66 2.80 -5.17
CA ARG A 148 5.43 3.71 -6.01
C ARG A 148 4.53 4.47 -6.98
N ASN A 149 3.62 3.78 -7.68
CA ASN A 149 2.70 4.39 -8.63
C ASN A 149 1.79 5.42 -7.96
N VAL A 150 1.24 5.10 -6.78
CA VAL A 150 0.41 6.05 -6.01
C VAL A 150 1.21 7.31 -5.64
N LEU A 151 2.45 7.15 -5.17
CA LEU A 151 3.31 8.27 -4.79
C LEU A 151 3.72 9.13 -5.99
N GLU A 152 4.10 8.50 -7.11
CA GLU A 152 4.46 9.20 -8.35
C GLU A 152 3.25 9.97 -8.93
N ASN A 153 2.07 9.34 -8.96
CA ASN A 153 0.84 9.98 -9.43
C ASN A 153 0.36 11.11 -8.50
N SER A 154 0.68 11.03 -7.21
CA SER A 154 0.33 12.05 -6.21
C SER A 154 1.38 13.15 -6.07
N ARG A 155 2.45 13.14 -6.88
CA ARG A 155 3.59 14.06 -6.76
C ARG A 155 3.19 15.53 -6.76
N ASN A 156 2.22 15.91 -7.60
CA ASN A 156 1.74 17.29 -7.69
C ASN A 156 0.97 17.71 -6.42
N LEU A 157 0.12 16.84 -5.89
CA LEU A 157 -0.61 17.08 -4.65
C LEU A 157 0.34 17.20 -3.46
N ILE A 158 1.31 16.27 -3.35
CA ILE A 158 2.36 16.32 -2.33
C ILE A 158 3.16 17.62 -2.46
N SER A 159 3.54 18.02 -3.68
CA SER A 159 4.26 19.27 -3.94
C SER A 159 3.47 20.51 -3.48
N GLY A 160 2.16 20.53 -3.77
CA GLY A 160 1.24 21.59 -3.34
C GLY A 160 1.18 21.69 -1.81
N ALA A 161 0.89 20.57 -1.13
CA ALA A 161 0.81 20.52 0.33
C ALA A 161 2.12 20.92 1.04
N ILE A 162 3.27 20.57 0.47
CA ILE A 162 4.58 21.07 0.98
C ILE A 162 4.63 22.58 0.86
N GLY A 163 4.26 23.13 -0.29
CA GLY A 163 4.27 24.57 -0.54
C GLY A 163 3.39 25.29 0.47
N GLU A 164 2.14 24.87 0.62
CA GLU A 164 1.19 25.46 1.58
C GLU A 164 1.73 25.42 3.01
N ASN A 165 2.31 24.30 3.44
CA ASN A 165 2.92 24.20 4.77
C ASN A 165 4.14 25.13 4.94
N LEU A 166 4.93 25.37 3.89
CA LEU A 166 6.03 26.33 3.94
C LEU A 166 5.51 27.76 4.12
N VAL A 167 4.42 28.12 3.44
CA VAL A 167 3.74 29.42 3.61
C VAL A 167 3.22 29.57 5.03
N VAL A 168 2.55 28.56 5.58
CA VAL A 168 2.10 28.56 6.99
C VAL A 168 3.26 28.78 7.95
N LYS A 169 4.39 28.08 7.75
CA LYS A 169 5.58 28.25 8.59
C LYS A 169 6.19 29.65 8.49
N GLU A 170 6.14 30.27 7.32
CA GLU A 170 6.62 31.62 7.12
C GLU A 170 5.71 32.65 7.81
N ILE A 171 4.38 32.52 7.64
CA ILE A 171 3.38 33.39 8.27
C ILE A 171 3.46 33.28 9.81
N LYS A 172 3.74 32.10 10.36
CA LYS A 172 3.95 31.88 11.81
C LYS A 172 5.07 32.72 12.42
N LYS A 173 5.91 33.38 11.63
CA LYS A 173 6.95 34.32 12.11
C LYS A 173 6.42 35.75 12.30
N LEU A 174 5.19 36.04 11.89
CA LEU A 174 4.53 37.32 12.13
C LEU A 174 4.08 37.43 13.60
N SER A 175 3.68 38.64 14.01
CA SER A 175 3.08 38.86 15.34
C SER A 175 1.69 38.23 15.43
N ASP A 176 1.15 38.17 16.65
CA ASP A 176 -0.20 37.66 16.92
C ASP A 176 -1.32 38.59 16.42
N ASP A 177 -0.99 39.75 15.82
CA ASP A 177 -1.94 40.66 15.15
C ASP A 177 -2.51 40.10 13.82
N TYR A 178 -2.10 38.90 13.44
CA TYR A 178 -2.48 38.24 12.19
C TYR A 178 -3.27 36.96 12.48
N VAL A 179 -4.45 36.84 11.88
CA VAL A 179 -5.27 35.63 11.94
C VAL A 179 -5.20 34.89 10.61
N LEU A 180 -4.69 33.66 10.63
CA LEU A 180 -4.59 32.80 9.45
C LEU A 180 -5.68 31.73 9.45
N ILE A 181 -6.54 31.73 8.44
CA ILE A 181 -7.51 30.67 8.15
C ILE A 181 -7.01 29.86 6.95
N ASN A 182 -6.69 28.59 7.18
CA ASN A 182 -6.23 27.69 6.12
C ASN A 182 -7.39 26.95 5.47
N ASN A 183 -7.27 26.65 4.17
CA ASN A 183 -8.26 25.90 3.40
C ASN A 183 -9.67 26.51 3.50
N PHE A 184 -9.75 27.84 3.39
CA PHE A 184 -11.00 28.57 3.52
C PHE A 184 -11.93 28.21 2.36
N ASN A 185 -13.16 27.81 2.69
CA ASN A 185 -14.18 27.42 1.72
C ASN A 185 -15.42 28.28 1.91
N LEU A 186 -15.95 28.80 0.80
CA LEU A 186 -17.17 29.58 0.81
C LEU A 186 -18.13 29.03 -0.24
N LYS A 187 -19.36 28.74 0.19
CA LYS A 187 -20.45 28.23 -0.67
C LYS A 187 -21.59 29.23 -0.71
N PHE A 188 -22.18 29.38 -1.89
CA PHE A 188 -23.28 30.31 -2.12
C PHE A 188 -24.55 29.53 -2.46
N SER A 189 -25.64 29.83 -1.74
CA SER A 189 -26.96 29.27 -2.04
C SER A 189 -27.47 29.74 -3.40
N ARG A 190 -27.18 31.00 -3.75
CA ARG A 190 -27.38 31.56 -5.09
C ARG A 190 -26.03 31.84 -5.72
N PRO A 191 -25.71 31.28 -6.89
CA PRO A 191 -24.41 31.47 -7.49
C PRO A 191 -24.17 32.93 -7.88
N ILE A 192 -22.95 33.43 -7.63
CA ILE A 192 -22.54 34.78 -8.02
C ILE A 192 -22.19 34.77 -9.51
N PHE A 193 -22.73 35.71 -10.28
CA PHE A 193 -22.37 35.84 -11.69
C PHE A 193 -21.07 36.66 -11.85
N TYR A 194 -20.01 36.00 -12.33
CA TYR A 194 -18.72 36.61 -12.60
C TYR A 194 -18.58 36.98 -14.07
N LYS A 195 -18.92 38.25 -14.36
CA LYS A 195 -18.98 38.80 -15.72
C LYS A 195 -17.67 38.65 -16.50
N LYS A 196 -16.51 38.85 -15.86
CA LYS A 196 -15.19 38.86 -16.51
C LYS A 196 -14.91 37.58 -17.31
N HIS A 197 -15.36 36.43 -16.81
CA HIS A 197 -15.17 35.13 -17.48
C HIS A 197 -16.50 34.49 -17.90
N ASN A 198 -17.62 35.23 -17.83
CA ASN A 198 -18.97 34.74 -18.12
C ASN A 198 -19.31 33.43 -17.37
N GLN A 199 -19.03 33.38 -16.06
CA GLN A 199 -19.17 32.17 -15.25
C GLN A 199 -20.06 32.39 -14.03
N ARG A 200 -20.64 31.30 -13.52
CA ARG A 200 -21.37 31.27 -12.24
C ARG A 200 -20.50 30.65 -11.15
N ILE A 201 -20.37 31.35 -10.04
CA ILE A 201 -19.59 30.95 -8.88
C ILE A 201 -20.52 30.36 -7.83
N TYR A 202 -20.49 29.04 -7.68
CA TYR A 202 -21.23 28.33 -6.62
C TYR A 202 -20.42 28.22 -5.33
N SER A 203 -19.11 28.14 -5.47
CA SER A 203 -18.18 28.11 -4.34
C SER A 203 -16.79 28.62 -4.73
N VAL A 204 -15.99 28.91 -3.72
CA VAL A 204 -14.55 29.18 -3.81
C VAL A 204 -13.80 28.42 -2.72
N GLN A 205 -12.56 28.08 -3.03
CA GLN A 205 -11.57 27.59 -2.08
C GLN A 205 -10.37 28.51 -2.17
N ILE A 206 -9.80 28.84 -1.02
CA ILE A 206 -8.63 29.70 -0.85
C ILE A 206 -7.65 28.95 0.04
N ASP A 207 -6.41 28.80 -0.41
CA ASP A 207 -5.38 28.07 0.35
C ASP A 207 -5.18 28.69 1.73
N HIS A 208 -5.00 30.01 1.75
CA HIS A 208 -4.74 30.77 2.96
C HIS A 208 -5.47 32.12 2.91
N LEU A 209 -6.33 32.37 3.90
CA LEU A 209 -6.95 33.66 4.13
C LEU A 209 -6.32 34.28 5.39
N LEU A 210 -5.56 35.35 5.21
CA LEU A 210 -4.87 36.03 6.30
C LEU A 210 -5.54 37.37 6.59
N ILE A 211 -5.94 37.59 7.83
CA ILE A 211 -6.65 38.78 8.29
C ILE A 211 -5.72 39.57 9.22
N SER A 212 -5.68 40.89 9.06
CA SER A 212 -4.89 41.80 9.89
C SER A 212 -5.51 43.20 9.94
N LYS A 213 -4.89 44.10 10.71
CA LYS A 213 -5.26 45.53 10.74
C LYS A 213 -5.20 46.19 9.36
N ALA A 214 -4.38 45.69 8.44
CA ALA A 214 -4.27 46.22 7.08
C ALA A 214 -5.37 45.72 6.12
N GLY A 215 -6.23 44.80 6.56
CA GLY A 215 -7.27 44.15 5.77
C GLY A 215 -7.02 42.65 5.58
N ILE A 216 -7.62 42.10 4.54
CA ILE A 216 -7.62 40.67 4.22
C ILE A 216 -6.67 40.39 3.05
N PHE A 217 -5.83 39.38 3.21
CA PHE A 217 -4.94 38.87 2.18
C PHE A 217 -5.42 37.48 1.75
N ILE A 218 -5.73 37.35 0.47
CA ILE A 218 -5.95 36.07 -0.19
C ILE A 218 -4.58 35.61 -0.66
N ILE A 219 -4.12 34.48 -0.14
CA ILE A 219 -2.81 33.93 -0.43
C ILE A 219 -3.00 32.57 -1.10
N GLU A 220 -2.62 32.51 -2.38
CA GLU A 220 -2.57 31.27 -3.17
C GLU A 220 -1.12 30.78 -3.23
N THR A 221 -0.90 29.49 -3.05
CA THR A 221 0.44 28.91 -2.98
C THR A 221 0.78 28.13 -4.25
N LYS A 222 1.98 28.35 -4.80
CA LYS A 222 2.49 27.57 -5.93
C LYS A 222 3.93 27.11 -5.69
N ASN A 223 4.10 25.78 -5.61
CA ASN A 223 5.40 25.13 -5.53
C ASN A 223 5.85 24.61 -6.90
N TRP A 224 6.01 25.54 -7.85
CA TRP A 224 6.34 25.22 -9.25
C TRP A 224 7.85 25.26 -9.51
N SER A 225 8.30 24.38 -10.41
CA SER A 225 9.66 24.46 -10.98
C SER A 225 9.76 25.63 -11.94
N LYS A 226 11.00 25.99 -12.33
CA LYS A 226 11.23 27.03 -13.34
C LYS A 226 10.54 26.69 -14.67
N SER A 227 10.65 25.44 -15.13
CA SER A 227 9.97 24.99 -16.34
C SER A 227 8.45 25.10 -16.28
N SER A 228 7.82 24.80 -15.13
CA SER A 228 6.38 24.96 -14.96
C SER A 228 5.94 26.42 -14.99
N VAL A 229 6.73 27.32 -14.40
CA VAL A 229 6.45 28.77 -14.44
C VAL A 229 6.49 29.31 -15.86
N ASP A 230 7.40 28.80 -16.69
CA ASP A 230 7.61 29.28 -18.06
C ASP A 230 6.64 28.60 -19.07
N THR A 231 5.79 27.67 -18.64
CA THR A 231 4.84 26.96 -19.51
C THR A 231 3.49 27.68 -19.61
N ILE A 232 3.04 27.94 -20.84
CA ILE A 232 1.79 28.69 -21.14
C ILE A 232 0.51 27.86 -20.88
N ASN A 233 0.60 26.52 -20.86
CA ASN A 233 -0.55 25.61 -20.84
C ASN A 233 -1.11 25.28 -19.45
N LEU A 234 -0.70 25.99 -18.39
CA LEU A 234 -1.23 25.77 -17.04
C LEU A 234 -2.46 26.65 -16.78
N ARG A 235 -3.45 26.12 -16.05
CA ARG A 235 -4.59 26.91 -15.56
C ARG A 235 -4.05 28.11 -14.79
N SER A 236 -4.49 29.31 -15.18
CA SER A 236 -3.92 30.57 -14.69
C SER A 236 -4.14 30.73 -13.18
N PRO A 237 -3.07 30.76 -12.35
CA PRO A 237 -3.19 31.07 -10.93
C PRO A 237 -3.77 32.47 -10.70
N ILE A 238 -3.57 33.38 -11.65
CA ILE A 238 -4.10 34.75 -11.63
C ILE A 238 -5.63 34.73 -11.74
N GLU A 239 -6.17 33.95 -12.67
CA GLU A 239 -7.63 33.86 -12.82
C GLU A 239 -8.27 33.19 -11.59
N GLN A 240 -7.62 32.17 -11.03
CA GLN A 240 -8.08 31.47 -9.83
C GLN A 240 -8.22 32.45 -8.66
N ILE A 241 -7.16 33.20 -8.35
CA ILE A 241 -7.17 34.12 -7.21
C ILE A 241 -8.12 35.31 -7.44
N GLU A 242 -8.19 35.85 -8.66
CA GLU A 242 -9.15 36.92 -8.98
C GLU A 242 -10.60 36.45 -8.84
N ARG A 243 -10.91 35.23 -9.28
CA ARG A 243 -12.24 34.63 -9.13
C ARG A 243 -12.59 34.42 -7.65
N SER A 244 -11.64 33.96 -6.83
CA SER A 244 -11.83 33.81 -5.38
C SER A 244 -12.00 35.16 -4.68
N SER A 245 -11.19 36.14 -5.06
CA SER A 245 -11.25 37.52 -4.57
C SER A 245 -12.59 38.19 -4.82
N PHE A 246 -13.11 38.07 -6.04
CA PHE A 246 -14.41 38.62 -6.40
C PHE A 246 -15.55 37.99 -5.57
N ALA A 247 -15.53 36.67 -5.39
CA ALA A 247 -16.55 36.00 -4.59
C ALA A 247 -16.51 36.40 -3.12
N LEU A 248 -15.29 36.50 -2.55
CA LEU A 248 -15.10 36.95 -1.17
C LEU A 248 -15.56 38.40 -0.99
N TYR A 249 -15.24 39.28 -1.95
CA TYR A 249 -15.68 40.68 -1.93
C TYR A 249 -17.21 40.79 -1.88
N VAL A 250 -17.92 40.05 -2.73
CA VAL A 250 -19.40 40.03 -2.73
C VAL A 250 -19.93 39.54 -1.39
N TYR A 251 -19.39 38.45 -0.88
CA TYR A 251 -19.80 37.92 0.42
C TYR A 251 -19.60 38.93 1.56
N ILE A 252 -18.43 39.54 1.65
CA ILE A 252 -18.12 40.53 2.68
C ILE A 252 -19.07 41.72 2.57
N SER A 253 -19.27 42.25 1.36
CA SER A 253 -20.13 43.42 1.13
C SER A 253 -21.60 43.16 1.52
N GLU A 254 -22.07 41.92 1.38
CA GLU A 254 -23.46 41.56 1.71
C GLU A 254 -23.64 41.19 3.19
N ASN A 255 -22.61 40.69 3.87
CA ASN A 255 -22.73 40.03 5.18
C ASN A 255 -21.97 40.72 6.31
N ILE A 256 -21.04 41.61 6.00
CA ILE A 256 -20.16 42.27 6.98
C ILE A 256 -20.27 43.78 6.78
N ARG A 257 -20.84 44.47 7.77
CA ARG A 257 -20.87 45.93 7.82
C ARG A 257 -20.00 46.45 8.93
N LEU A 258 -19.11 47.39 8.60
CA LEU A 258 -18.27 48.09 9.57
C LEU A 258 -18.93 49.42 9.97
N ASN A 259 -18.44 50.05 11.05
CA ASN A 259 -18.96 51.32 11.56
C ASN A 259 -19.16 52.35 10.43
N GLU A 260 -20.34 52.96 10.40
CA GLU A 260 -20.68 53.99 9.42
C GLU A 260 -19.95 55.30 9.77
N HIS A 261 -19.15 55.78 8.82
CA HIS A 261 -18.61 57.13 8.86
C HIS A 261 -19.62 58.06 8.17
N HIS A 262 -19.60 59.36 8.48
CA HIS A 262 -20.49 60.33 7.82
C HIS A 262 -20.26 60.45 6.29
N TRP A 263 -19.18 59.90 5.75
CA TRP A 263 -18.90 59.83 4.31
C TRP A 263 -19.31 58.50 3.67
N GLY A 264 -19.76 57.53 4.47
CA GLY A 264 -20.18 56.21 4.02
C GLY A 264 -19.61 55.07 4.85
N GLU A 265 -19.87 53.85 4.36
CA GLU A 265 -19.42 52.62 4.99
C GLU A 265 -17.92 52.39 4.73
N GLN A 266 -17.19 52.03 5.79
CA GLN A 266 -15.78 51.71 5.69
C GLN A 266 -15.57 50.40 4.89
N GLN A 267 -14.78 50.48 3.81
CA GLN A 267 -14.42 49.31 3.01
C GLN A 267 -13.33 48.46 3.69
N ILE A 268 -13.49 47.13 3.68
CA ILE A 268 -12.44 46.18 4.07
C ILE A 268 -11.50 45.95 2.87
N PRO A 269 -10.20 46.30 2.95
CA PRO A 269 -9.27 46.05 1.86
C PRO A 269 -9.04 44.54 1.65
N ILE A 270 -9.12 44.09 0.39
CA ILE A 270 -8.79 42.72 -0.01
C ILE A 270 -7.58 42.77 -0.95
N ARG A 271 -6.55 41.96 -0.67
CA ARG A 271 -5.30 41.93 -1.43
C ARG A 271 -5.01 40.53 -1.94
N ASN A 272 -4.77 40.42 -3.24
CA ASN A 272 -4.50 39.14 -3.89
C ASN A 272 -2.99 38.91 -4.01
N LEU A 273 -2.53 37.83 -3.42
CA LEU A 273 -1.13 37.44 -3.38
C LEU A 273 -0.96 35.99 -3.83
N ILE A 274 -0.09 35.77 -4.81
CA ILE A 274 0.42 34.43 -5.11
C ILE A 274 1.81 34.32 -4.50
N VAL A 275 2.00 33.31 -3.66
CA VAL A 275 3.30 32.99 -3.08
C VAL A 275 3.92 31.83 -3.83
N MET A 276 5.03 32.12 -4.49
CA MET A 276 5.84 31.14 -5.18
C MET A 276 6.93 30.63 -4.24
N ILE A 277 7.07 29.32 -4.09
CA ILE A 277 8.07 28.77 -3.16
C ILE A 277 9.50 29.02 -3.66
N ASN A 278 9.74 28.80 -4.95
CA ASN A 278 11.10 28.81 -5.51
C ASN A 278 11.29 29.81 -6.65
N ASN A 279 10.39 29.79 -7.63
CA ASN A 279 10.53 30.56 -8.88
C ASN A 279 9.26 31.37 -9.12
N LYS A 280 9.40 32.66 -9.46
CA LYS A 280 8.27 33.52 -9.86
C LYS A 280 8.45 34.05 -11.29
N PRO A 281 7.35 34.31 -12.02
CA PRO A 281 7.43 34.96 -13.33
C PRO A 281 7.93 36.41 -13.21
N ILE A 282 8.47 36.93 -14.32
CA ILE A 282 8.96 38.31 -14.42
C ILE A 282 7.80 39.31 -14.59
N GLY A 283 6.68 38.85 -15.17
CA GLY A 283 5.51 39.67 -15.47
C GLY A 283 4.89 40.31 -14.23
N LYS A 284 4.41 41.54 -14.39
CA LYS A 284 3.62 42.25 -13.37
C LYS A 284 2.14 42.16 -13.72
N PHE A 285 1.31 41.90 -12.72
CA PHE A 285 -0.13 41.76 -12.88
C PHE A 285 -0.85 42.90 -12.14
N LYS A 286 -1.94 43.40 -12.74
CA LYS A 286 -2.60 44.63 -12.29
C LYS A 286 -3.23 44.49 -10.90
N TYR A 287 -3.88 43.35 -10.63
CA TYR A 287 -4.67 43.13 -9.41
C TYR A 287 -4.13 42.02 -8.51
N VAL A 288 -3.01 41.41 -8.88
CA VAL A 288 -2.39 40.30 -8.15
C VAL A 288 -0.91 40.58 -8.01
N LYS A 289 -0.38 40.46 -6.79
CA LYS A 289 1.06 40.47 -6.57
C LYS A 289 1.58 39.05 -6.51
N ILE A 290 2.78 38.85 -7.03
CA ILE A 290 3.48 37.57 -6.95
C ILE A 290 4.75 37.80 -6.16
N LYS A 291 4.92 37.03 -5.10
CA LYS A 291 6.06 37.11 -4.18
C LYS A 291 6.70 35.76 -4.01
N LEU A 292 8.00 35.75 -3.75
CA LEU A 292 8.68 34.57 -3.25
C LEU A 292 8.36 34.38 -1.77
N LEU A 293 8.54 33.15 -1.28
CA LEU A 293 8.31 32.82 0.13
C LEU A 293 9.08 33.76 1.08
N ASN A 294 10.34 34.05 0.77
CA ASN A 294 11.19 34.94 1.57
C ASN A 294 10.79 36.43 1.50
N GLU A 295 9.93 36.82 0.55
CA GLU A 295 9.41 38.19 0.43
C GLU A 295 8.03 38.35 1.08
N LEU A 296 7.41 37.25 1.52
CA LEU A 296 6.03 37.21 1.98
C LEU A 296 5.79 38.16 3.15
N ASN A 297 6.54 37.96 4.24
CA ASN A 297 6.32 38.70 5.48
C ASN A 297 6.59 40.20 5.33
N ASP A 298 7.63 40.58 4.57
CA ASP A 298 7.91 41.99 4.27
C ASP A 298 6.78 42.65 3.49
N TYR A 299 6.20 41.92 2.52
CA TYR A 299 5.05 42.41 1.77
C TYR A 299 3.81 42.56 2.65
N LEU A 300 3.57 41.64 3.58
CA LEU A 300 2.42 41.70 4.48
C LEU A 300 2.53 42.87 5.48
N LYS A 301 3.74 43.19 5.93
CA LYS A 301 4.03 44.30 6.86
C LYS A 301 4.04 45.69 6.21
N PHE A 302 4.08 45.76 4.87
CA PHE A 302 4.17 47.02 4.14
C PHE A 302 2.94 47.92 4.30
N PHE A 303 1.77 47.36 4.61
CA PHE A 303 0.51 48.07 4.57
C PHE A 303 0.15 48.71 5.90
N GLU A 304 -0.35 49.95 5.83
CA GLU A 304 -0.82 50.68 7.02
C GLU A 304 -2.07 50.03 7.63
N PRO A 305 -2.20 50.05 8.96
CA PRO A 305 -3.37 49.55 9.66
C PRO A 305 -4.57 50.49 9.42
N VAL A 306 -5.68 49.94 8.95
CA VAL A 306 -6.94 50.66 8.69
C VAL A 306 -8.12 50.10 9.48
N LEU A 307 -7.97 48.91 10.08
CA LEU A 307 -8.97 48.25 10.92
C LEU A 307 -8.53 48.26 12.38
N THR A 308 -9.50 48.37 13.28
CA THR A 308 -9.32 48.21 14.73
C THR A 308 -9.35 46.72 15.12
N GLU A 309 -8.87 46.40 16.32
CA GLU A 309 -8.90 45.02 16.86
C GLU A 309 -10.33 44.44 16.86
N ASN A 310 -11.30 45.21 17.37
CA ASN A 310 -12.71 44.79 17.41
C ASN A 310 -13.27 44.48 16.02
N GLN A 311 -12.84 45.22 14.99
CA GLN A 311 -13.24 44.97 13.61
C GLN A 311 -12.59 43.70 13.06
N ILE A 312 -11.34 43.41 13.41
CA ILE A 312 -10.66 42.16 13.04
C ILE A 312 -11.38 40.97 13.66
N ASP A 313 -11.70 41.03 14.95
CA ASP A 313 -12.42 39.97 15.65
C ASP A 313 -13.80 39.74 15.03
N PHE A 314 -14.52 40.81 14.73
CA PHE A 314 -15.82 40.73 14.06
C PHE A 314 -15.72 40.08 12.67
N ILE A 315 -14.77 40.52 11.84
CA ILE A 315 -14.54 39.97 10.51
C ILE A 315 -14.16 38.48 10.60
N THR A 316 -13.24 38.14 11.51
CA THR A 316 -12.77 36.77 11.72
C THR A 316 -13.92 35.86 12.12
N ASN A 317 -14.75 36.28 13.09
CA ASN A 317 -15.91 35.51 13.54
C ASN A 317 -16.98 35.31 12.45
N LYS A 318 -17.05 36.21 11.46
CA LYS A 318 -17.95 36.06 10.31
C LYS A 318 -17.41 35.13 9.23
N LEU A 319 -16.10 34.87 9.24
CA LEU A 319 -15.41 34.05 8.23
C LEU A 319 -15.00 32.66 8.73
N LEU A 320 -15.16 32.37 10.03
CA LEU A 320 -15.02 31.03 10.61
C LEU A 320 -16.33 30.24 10.51
#